data_AF-A0A379WKN4-F1
#
_entry.id   AF-A0A379WKN4-F1
#
_cell.length_a   1.000
_cell.length_b   1.000
_cell.length_c   1.000
_cell.angle_alpha   90.00
_cell.angle_beta   90.00
_cell.angle_gamma   90.00
#
_symmetry.space_group_name_H-M   'P 1'
#
loop_
_entity.id
_entity.type
_entity.pdbx_description
1 polymer ?
#
loop_
_entity_poly.entity_id
_entity_poly.type
_entity_poly.pdbx_seq_one_letter_code
_entity_poly.pdbx_strand_id
1 'polypeptide(L)'
;MRGWVASGADMVIYSGAKAFNAPTSGFITGKKTWIAACKAQHQGIARAMKIGKENMVGLVYALENYHQGQTTVTAAQLQPVAEAISAIHGLYADIEQDEAGRAIWRIRVRVNASELGLNAQGRRSAVARRRDSDLRPQISASSGGF
;
A
#
# COMPACT_ATOMS: atom_id res chain seq x y z
N MET A 1 6.18 -19.49 6.04
CA MET A 1 7.25 -19.59 5.01
C MET A 1 7.65 -21.02 4.60
N ARG A 2 7.20 -22.09 5.29
CA ARG A 2 7.62 -23.48 4.98
C ARG A 2 7.04 -24.07 3.69
N GLY A 3 5.97 -23.49 3.13
CA GLY A 3 5.27 -24.01 1.95
C GLY A 3 6.16 -24.18 0.72
N TRP A 4 6.99 -23.19 0.39
CA TRP A 4 7.91 -23.27 -0.75
C TRP A 4 9.04 -24.28 -0.55
N VAL A 5 9.50 -24.44 0.69
CA VAL A 5 10.48 -25.49 1.02
C VAL A 5 9.84 -26.87 0.83
N ALA A 6 8.58 -27.02 1.27
CA ALA A 6 7.82 -28.26 1.07
C ALA A 6 7.52 -28.55 -0.42
N SER A 7 7.45 -27.52 -1.27
CA SER A 7 7.32 -27.70 -2.73
C SER A 7 8.64 -28.03 -3.43
N GLY A 8 9.74 -28.24 -2.69
CA GLY A 8 11.04 -28.62 -3.24
C GLY A 8 11.91 -27.45 -3.72
N ALA A 9 11.56 -26.19 -3.39
CA ALA A 9 12.36 -25.05 -3.81
C ALA A 9 13.74 -25.02 -3.11
N ASP A 10 14.81 -24.87 -3.89
CA ASP A 10 16.17 -24.72 -3.39
C ASP A 10 16.46 -23.33 -2.82
N MET A 11 15.76 -22.32 -3.34
CA MET A 11 15.81 -20.93 -2.92
C MET A 11 14.44 -20.26 -3.07
N VAL A 12 14.22 -19.24 -2.26
CA VAL A 12 13.06 -18.36 -2.34
C VAL A 12 13.51 -16.92 -2.16
N ILE A 13 12.94 -16.02 -2.96
CA ILE A 13 13.23 -14.59 -2.94
C ILE A 13 11.95 -13.86 -2.58
N TYR A 14 12.04 -12.92 -1.64
CA TYR A 14 10.90 -12.16 -1.15
C TYR A 14 11.14 -10.67 -1.27
N SER A 15 10.09 -9.94 -1.66
CA SER A 15 10.03 -8.49 -1.47
C SER A 15 9.66 -8.19 -0.01
N GLY A 16 10.48 -7.40 0.68
CA GLY A 16 10.19 -6.95 2.04
C GLY A 16 9.00 -5.98 2.10
N ALA A 17 8.94 -5.03 1.16
CA ALA A 17 7.91 -3.99 1.14
C ALA A 17 6.51 -4.44 0.66
N LYS A 18 6.24 -5.74 0.65
CA LYS A 18 4.93 -6.31 0.31
C LYS A 18 4.32 -6.92 1.56
N ALA A 19 4.23 -8.25 1.61
CA ALA A 19 3.58 -8.98 2.70
C ALA A 19 4.17 -8.62 4.08
N PHE A 20 5.47 -8.31 4.17
CA PHE A 20 6.13 -8.01 5.44
C PHE A 20 5.98 -6.56 5.88
N ASN A 21 5.46 -5.67 5.03
CA ASN A 21 5.36 -4.24 5.33
C ASN A 21 6.70 -3.60 5.78
N ALA A 22 7.82 -4.12 5.28
CA ALA A 22 9.15 -3.58 5.54
C ALA A 22 9.41 -2.34 4.64
N PRO A 23 10.43 -1.52 4.93
CA PRO A 23 10.94 -0.55 3.97
C PRO A 23 11.36 -1.22 2.65
N THR A 24 11.55 -0.45 1.57
CA THR A 24 12.00 -0.95 0.26
C THR A 24 13.23 -1.86 0.41
N SER A 25 13.00 -3.17 0.32
CA SER A 25 13.99 -4.20 0.63
C SER A 25 13.57 -5.53 0.04
N GLY A 26 14.47 -6.50 0.07
CA GLY A 26 14.20 -7.89 -0.25
C GLY A 26 15.23 -8.79 0.40
N PHE A 27 14.89 -10.07 0.52
CA PHE A 27 15.81 -11.07 1.06
C PHE A 27 15.70 -12.39 0.30
N ILE A 28 16.81 -13.14 0.33
CA ILE A 28 16.96 -14.44 -0.30
C ILE A 28 17.18 -15.46 0.82
N THR A 29 16.48 -16.58 0.76
CA THR A 29 16.64 -17.71 1.68
C THR A 29 16.68 -19.02 0.90
N GLY A 30 17.37 -20.03 1.41
CA GLY A 30 17.53 -21.30 0.70
C GLY A 30 18.74 -22.12 1.16
N LYS A 31 19.12 -23.10 0.35
CA LYS A 31 20.26 -23.99 0.61
C LYS A 31 21.57 -23.19 0.71
N LYS A 32 22.45 -23.62 1.63
CA LYS A 32 23.71 -22.94 1.96
C LYS A 32 24.61 -22.69 0.75
N THR A 33 24.69 -23.65 -0.16
CA THR A 33 25.50 -23.54 -1.40
C THR A 33 25.06 -22.36 -2.26
N TRP A 34 23.74 -22.18 -2.43
CA TRP A 34 23.19 -21.08 -3.23
C TRP A 34 23.29 -19.73 -2.52
N ILE A 35 23.10 -19.69 -1.19
CA ILE A 35 23.34 -18.47 -0.42
C ILE A 35 24.80 -18.03 -0.49
N ALA A 36 25.75 -18.97 -0.49
CA ALA A 36 27.17 -18.65 -0.69
C ALA A 36 27.42 -18.04 -2.07
N ALA A 37 26.78 -18.57 -3.12
CA ALA A 37 26.86 -18.00 -4.47
C ALA A 37 26.28 -16.57 -4.54
N CYS A 38 25.14 -16.31 -3.90
CA CYS A 38 24.57 -14.96 -3.80
C CYS A 38 25.52 -14.00 -3.06
N LYS A 39 26.15 -14.44 -1.96
CA LYS A 39 27.12 -13.62 -1.23
C LYS A 39 28.37 -13.31 -2.04
N ALA A 40 28.84 -14.24 -2.89
CA ALA A 40 29.97 -13.99 -3.78
C ALA A 40 29.73 -12.81 -4.74
N GLN A 41 28.46 -12.53 -5.09
CA GLN A 41 28.08 -11.37 -5.90
C GLN A 41 28.31 -10.02 -5.22
N HIS A 42 28.73 -9.98 -3.94
CA HIS A 42 29.25 -8.76 -3.32
C HIS A 42 30.48 -8.20 -4.05
N GLN A 43 31.23 -9.04 -4.78
CA GLN A 43 32.31 -8.62 -5.66
C GLN A 43 31.82 -8.26 -7.08
N GLY A 44 30.51 -8.31 -7.31
CA GLY A 44 29.85 -7.99 -8.59
C GLY A 44 28.61 -7.14 -8.37
N ILE A 45 27.50 -7.51 -9.03
CA ILE A 45 26.30 -6.66 -9.12
C ILE A 45 25.69 -6.34 -7.75
N ALA A 46 25.82 -7.26 -6.78
CA ALA A 46 25.17 -7.10 -5.48
C ALA A 46 25.79 -5.97 -4.66
N ARG A 47 26.98 -5.47 -5.02
CA ARG A 47 27.56 -4.29 -4.39
C ARG A 47 26.72 -3.04 -4.66
N ALA A 48 26.36 -2.81 -5.92
CA ALA A 48 25.54 -1.66 -6.32
C ALA A 48 24.08 -1.81 -5.86
N MET A 49 23.58 -3.05 -5.76
CA MET A 49 22.22 -3.34 -5.30
C MET A 49 22.06 -3.36 -3.78
N LYS A 50 23.13 -3.16 -3.00
CA LYS A 50 23.08 -3.24 -1.54
C LYS A 50 22.21 -2.12 -0.98
N ILE A 51 21.21 -2.49 -0.18
CA ILE A 51 20.34 -1.54 0.51
C ILE A 51 21.06 -0.83 1.67
N GLY A 52 20.52 0.32 2.10
CA GLY A 52 21.00 1.08 3.26
C GLY A 52 20.82 0.34 4.59
N LYS A 53 21.51 0.80 5.64
CA LYS A 53 21.46 0.17 6.98
C LYS A 53 20.07 0.28 7.59
N GLU A 54 19.40 1.40 7.35
CA GLU A 54 18.05 1.72 7.78
C GLU A 54 17.04 0.70 7.22
N ASN A 55 17.16 0.39 5.92
CA ASN A 55 16.33 -0.63 5.28
C ASN A 55 16.63 -2.04 5.81
N MET A 56 17.89 -2.36 6.16
CA MET A 56 18.22 -3.64 6.78
C MET A 56 17.59 -3.78 8.17
N VAL A 57 17.75 -2.77 9.03
CA VAL A 57 17.17 -2.76 10.39
C VAL A 57 15.65 -2.83 10.31
N GLY A 58 15.03 -2.02 9.43
CA GLY A 58 13.59 -2.04 9.23
C GLY A 58 13.07 -3.37 8.69
N LEU A 59 13.83 -4.05 7.83
CA LEU A 59 13.48 -5.40 7.36
C LEU A 59 13.53 -6.43 8.48
N VAL A 60 14.58 -6.42 9.32
CA VAL A 60 14.68 -7.35 10.46
C VAL A 60 13.51 -7.13 11.42
N TYR A 61 13.25 -5.88 11.80
CA TYR A 61 12.13 -5.52 12.66
C TYR A 61 10.78 -5.99 12.08
N ALA A 62 10.53 -5.73 10.79
CA ALA A 62 9.31 -6.16 10.12
C ALA A 62 9.14 -7.69 10.11
N LEU A 63 10.23 -8.44 9.91
CA LEU A 63 10.21 -9.91 9.94
C LEU A 63 9.95 -10.46 11.35
N GLU A 64 10.51 -9.84 12.39
CA GLU A 64 10.27 -10.22 13.78
C GLU A 64 8.80 -10.02 14.18
N ASN A 65 8.19 -8.93 13.72
CA ASN A 65 6.80 -8.60 14.04
C ASN A 65 5.78 -9.25 13.08
N TYR A 66 6.21 -9.92 12.02
CA TYR A 66 5.33 -10.48 10.99
C TYR A 66 4.28 -11.47 11.54
N HIS A 67 4.59 -12.19 12.62
CA HIS A 67 3.68 -13.16 13.24
C HIS A 67 2.54 -12.53 14.05
N GLN A 68 2.59 -11.23 14.34
CA GLN A 68 1.55 -10.54 15.13
C GLN A 68 0.22 -10.42 14.37
N GLY A 69 0.16 -10.89 13.13
CA GLY A 69 -1.02 -10.86 12.29
C GLY A 69 -1.24 -9.46 11.71
N GLN A 70 -1.81 -9.41 10.51
CA GLN A 70 -2.34 -8.17 9.96
C GLN A 70 -3.84 -8.17 10.21
N THR A 71 -4.37 -7.07 10.74
CA THR A 71 -5.82 -6.89 10.83
C THR A 71 -6.39 -6.88 9.42
N THR A 72 -7.11 -7.94 9.06
CA THR A 72 -7.82 -8.00 7.79
C THR A 72 -9.14 -7.24 7.93
N VAL A 73 -9.31 -6.20 7.13
CA VAL A 73 -10.59 -5.51 7.00
C VAL A 73 -11.54 -6.40 6.18
N THR A 74 -12.74 -6.65 6.69
CA THR A 74 -13.77 -7.44 6.01
C THR A 74 -14.61 -6.58 5.09
N ALA A 75 -15.30 -7.19 4.11
CA ALA A 75 -16.26 -6.49 3.27
C ALA A 75 -17.34 -5.76 4.10
N ALA A 76 -17.85 -6.41 5.15
CA ALA A 76 -18.87 -5.82 6.02
C ALA A 76 -18.38 -4.56 6.74
N GLN A 77 -17.10 -4.49 7.12
CA GLN A 77 -16.51 -3.29 7.73
C GLN A 77 -16.40 -2.12 6.74
N LEU A 78 -16.36 -2.39 5.44
CA LEU A 78 -16.31 -1.35 4.40
C LEU A 78 -17.70 -0.83 3.99
N GLN A 79 -18.76 -1.59 4.29
CA GLN A 79 -20.13 -1.28 3.86
C GLN A 79 -20.59 0.13 4.27
N PRO A 80 -20.41 0.59 5.53
CA PRO A 80 -20.84 1.93 5.91
C PRO A 80 -20.11 3.04 5.14
N VAL A 81 -18.84 2.81 4.79
CA VAL A 81 -18.03 3.77 4.04
C VAL A 81 -18.48 3.82 2.58
N ALA A 82 -18.78 2.67 1.97
CA ALA A 82 -19.29 2.59 0.60
C ALA A 82 -20.67 3.27 0.47
N GLU A 83 -21.55 3.09 1.45
CA GLU A 83 -22.85 3.76 1.52
C GLU A 83 -22.70 5.27 1.68
N ALA A 84 -21.83 5.71 2.59
CA ALA A 84 -21.56 7.14 2.79
C ALA A 84 -21.00 7.81 1.53
N ILE A 85 -20.14 7.13 0.76
CA ILE A 85 -19.63 7.64 -0.52
C ILE A 85 -20.76 7.70 -1.55
N SER A 86 -21.62 6.68 -1.63
CA SER A 86 -22.73 6.63 -2.58
C SER A 86 -23.84 7.64 -2.28
N ALA A 87 -23.92 8.15 -1.05
CA ALA A 87 -24.82 9.25 -0.68
C ALA A 87 -24.34 10.62 -1.22
N ILE A 88 -23.09 10.73 -1.68
CA ILE A 88 -22.57 11.95 -2.29
C ILE A 88 -23.07 12.03 -3.73
N HIS A 89 -23.78 13.12 -4.05
CA HIS A 89 -24.30 13.36 -5.39
C HIS A 89 -23.23 13.16 -6.48
N GLY A 90 -23.56 12.34 -7.49
CA GLY A 90 -22.67 12.06 -8.62
C GLY A 90 -21.56 11.05 -8.33
N LEU A 91 -21.54 10.42 -7.15
CA LEU A 91 -20.64 9.32 -6.82
C LEU A 91 -21.41 8.02 -6.59
N TYR A 92 -20.80 6.91 -7.00
CA TYR A 92 -21.29 5.56 -6.72
C TYR A 92 -20.12 4.73 -6.21
N ALA A 93 -20.32 3.96 -5.15
CA ALA A 93 -19.29 3.09 -4.59
C ALA A 93 -19.77 1.65 -4.43
N ASP A 94 -18.96 0.70 -4.89
CA ASP A 94 -19.13 -0.74 -4.67
C ASP A 94 -17.90 -1.36 -3.99
N ILE A 95 -18.12 -2.49 -3.33
CA ILE A 95 -17.05 -3.25 -2.67
C ILE A 95 -16.65 -4.40 -3.57
N GLU A 96 -15.36 -4.53 -3.81
CA GLU A 96 -14.80 -5.63 -4.57
C GLU A 96 -13.65 -6.32 -3.84
N GLN A 97 -13.50 -7.60 -4.10
CA GLN A 97 -12.34 -8.36 -3.67
C GLN A 97 -11.20 -8.16 -4.66
N ASP A 98 -9.97 -8.16 -4.14
CA ASP A 98 -8.77 -8.17 -4.96
C ASP A 98 -8.77 -9.31 -6.00
N GLU A 99 -8.36 -8.98 -7.23
CA GLU A 99 -8.37 -9.85 -8.41
C GLU A 99 -7.61 -11.17 -8.22
N ALA A 100 -6.60 -11.21 -7.33
CA ALA A 100 -5.84 -12.42 -7.03
C ALA A 100 -6.52 -13.32 -5.98
N GLY A 101 -7.78 -13.05 -5.62
CA GLY A 101 -8.56 -13.82 -4.65
C GLY A 101 -8.09 -13.66 -3.20
N ARG A 102 -7.19 -12.71 -2.93
CA ARG A 102 -6.73 -12.41 -1.57
C ARG A 102 -7.88 -11.82 -0.76
N ALA A 103 -7.87 -12.00 0.56
CA ALA A 103 -8.82 -11.38 1.49
C ALA A 103 -8.54 -9.87 1.67
N ILE A 104 -8.38 -9.16 0.55
CA ILE A 104 -8.18 -7.72 0.46
C ILE A 104 -9.44 -7.16 -0.19
N TRP A 105 -10.21 -6.40 0.56
CA TRP A 105 -11.44 -5.77 0.11
C TRP A 105 -11.19 -4.29 -0.16
N ARG A 106 -11.78 -3.76 -1.23
CA ARG A 106 -11.58 -2.38 -1.68
C ARG A 106 -12.92 -1.75 -2.01
N ILE A 107 -13.01 -0.45 -1.77
CA ILE A 107 -14.13 0.35 -2.27
C ILE A 107 -13.72 0.91 -3.62
N ARG A 108 -14.44 0.53 -4.66
CA ARG A 108 -14.33 1.09 -6.00
C ARG A 108 -15.30 2.25 -6.11
N VAL A 109 -14.79 3.45 -6.42
CA VAL A 109 -15.60 4.66 -6.58
C VAL A 109 -15.70 5.01 -8.06
N ARG A 110 -16.93 5.17 -8.52
CA ARG A 110 -17.31 5.60 -9.87
C ARG A 110 -17.90 6.99 -9.81
N VAL A 111 -17.50 7.84 -10.75
CA VAL A 111 -18.00 9.22 -10.87
C VAL A 111 -19.03 9.26 -12.00
N ASN A 112 -20.26 9.64 -11.68
CA ASN A 112 -21.31 9.88 -12.67
C ASN A 112 -21.15 11.28 -13.28
N ALA A 113 -20.52 11.32 -14.45
CA ALA A 113 -20.18 12.58 -15.10
C ALA A 113 -21.40 13.33 -15.66
N SER A 114 -22.47 12.61 -16.04
CA SER A 114 -23.69 13.24 -16.55
C SER A 114 -24.48 13.95 -15.45
N GLU A 115 -24.49 13.39 -14.24
CA GLU A 115 -25.10 14.06 -13.08
C GLU A 115 -24.30 15.29 -12.63
N LEU A 116 -22.97 15.26 -12.80
CA LEU A 116 -22.08 16.35 -12.39
C LEU A 116 -21.84 17.42 -13.47
N GLY A 117 -22.39 17.24 -14.67
CA GLY A 117 -22.14 18.15 -15.81
C GLY A 117 -20.66 18.21 -16.23
N LEU A 118 -19.87 17.17 -15.95
CA LEU A 118 -18.43 17.17 -16.18
C LEU A 118 -18.06 16.57 -17.55
N ASN A 119 -17.33 17.33 -18.36
CA ASN A 119 -16.67 16.79 -19.56
C ASN A 119 -15.46 15.91 -19.19
N ALA A 120 -14.84 15.23 -20.18
CA ALA A 120 -13.72 14.31 -19.95
C ALA A 120 -12.52 14.92 -19.21
N GLN A 121 -12.23 16.20 -19.43
CA GLN A 121 -11.16 16.94 -18.74
C GLN A 121 -11.57 17.32 -17.30
N GLY A 122 -12.84 17.67 -17.09
CA GLY A 122 -13.45 17.89 -15.79
C GLY A 122 -13.38 16.65 -14.88
N ARG A 123 -13.54 15.45 -15.44
CA ARG A 123 -13.41 14.17 -14.71
C ARG A 123 -12.02 13.96 -14.08
N ARG A 124 -10.92 14.14 -14.83
CA ARG A 124 -9.55 14.01 -14.30
C ARG A 124 -9.25 15.08 -13.25
N SER A 125 -9.74 16.29 -13.49
CA SER A 125 -9.52 17.44 -12.60
C SER A 125 -10.26 17.29 -11.26
N ALA A 126 -11.48 16.75 -11.26
CA ALA A 126 -12.27 16.52 -10.05
C ALA A 126 -11.64 15.47 -9.12
N VAL A 127 -11.09 14.39 -9.67
CA VAL A 127 -10.37 13.35 -8.90
C VAL A 127 -9.01 13.87 -8.38
N ALA A 128 -8.35 14.76 -9.11
CA ALA A 128 -7.02 15.27 -8.75
C ALA A 128 -7.02 16.48 -7.79
N ARG A 129 -8.12 17.24 -7.67
CA ARG A 129 -8.12 18.57 -7.01
C ARG A 129 -8.36 18.59 -5.49
N ARG A 130 -8.67 17.49 -4.81
CA ARG A 130 -8.84 17.51 -3.34
C ARG A 130 -7.51 17.30 -2.60
N ARG A 131 -6.60 18.27 -2.70
CA ARG A 131 -5.47 18.35 -1.77
C ARG A 131 -5.13 19.75 -1.22
N ASP A 132 -5.89 20.81 -1.53
CA ASP A 132 -5.42 22.15 -1.11
C ASP A 132 -6.46 23.28 -0.90
N SER A 133 -7.70 23.03 -0.43
CA SER A 133 -8.61 24.17 -0.17
C SER A 133 -9.46 24.19 1.09
N ASP A 134 -9.61 23.12 1.89
CA ASP A 134 -10.62 23.12 2.97
C ASP A 134 -10.05 23.09 4.41
N LEU A 135 -8.81 23.52 4.62
CA LEU A 135 -8.25 23.70 5.98
C LEU A 135 -7.47 25.01 6.12
N ARG A 136 -8.16 26.14 6.03
CA ARG A 136 -7.74 27.35 6.75
C ARG A 136 -8.94 27.91 7.52
N PRO A 137 -8.97 27.80 8.85
CA PRO A 137 -9.87 28.63 9.64
C PRO A 137 -9.48 30.09 9.41
N GLN A 138 -10.40 30.90 8.88
CA GLN A 138 -10.26 32.35 8.93
C GLN A 138 -10.39 32.77 10.40
N ILE A 139 -9.26 33.04 11.04
CA ILE A 139 -9.24 33.77 12.30
C ILE A 139 -9.42 35.24 11.93
N SER A 140 -10.64 35.76 12.14
CA SER A 140 -10.90 37.19 12.12
C SER A 140 -10.31 37.82 13.38
N ALA A 141 -9.15 38.48 13.27
CA ALA A 141 -8.67 39.37 14.32
C ALA A 141 -9.39 40.72 14.17
N SER A 142 -10.37 40.98 15.04
CA SER A 142 -10.94 42.32 15.21
C SER A 142 -9.89 43.21 15.88
N SER A 143 -9.35 44.16 15.13
CA SER A 143 -8.56 45.27 15.66
C SER A 143 -9.49 46.24 16.38
N GLY A 144 -9.59 46.11 17.70
CA GLY A 144 -10.08 47.15 18.60
C GLY A 144 -8.89 47.77 19.32
N GLY A 145 -8.70 49.07 19.16
CA GLY A 145 -7.61 49.82 19.78
C GLY A 145 -7.74 49.94 21.30
N PHE A 146 -6.60 50.02 21.97
CA PHE A 146 -6.02 51.27 22.47
C PHE A 146 -4.49 51.17 22.36
#